data_AF-A0A2P5Y1R8-F1
#
_entry.id   AF-A0A2P5Y1R8-F1
#
_cell.length_a   1.000
_cell.length_b   1.000
_cell.length_c   1.000
_cell.angle_alpha   90.00
_cell.angle_beta   90.00
_cell.angle_gamma   90.00
#
_symmetry.space_group_name_H-M   'P 1'
#
loop_
_entity.id
_entity.type
_entity.pdbx_description
1 polymer ?
#
loop_
_entity_poly.entity_id
_entity_poly.type
_entity_poly.pdbx_seq_one_letter_code
_entity_poly.pdbx_strand_id
1 'polypeptide(L)'
;MAAVAVHQFAQCITCHAWSPDHSMVALCPNNNEVHIYRLVNDKWEKVHVLQKHDQIVSGIDWSGKSNRIVSVSHDRNSYVWNREGPEWVPTLVILRLNRAALCVQWSPKENKFAVGSGAKTVCVCYYEQENNWWVSKVIRKKHDSSVTSVAWHPNNKSELRDKECKTKTKVV
;
A
#
# COMPACT_ATOMS: atom_id res chain seq x y z
N MET A 1 -3.48 -23.77 23.99
CA MET A 1 -3.81 -22.33 23.94
C MET A 1 -2.58 -21.63 23.38
N ALA A 2 -2.69 -20.98 22.22
CA ALA A 2 -1.59 -20.16 21.71
C ALA A 2 -1.47 -18.94 22.63
N ALA A 3 -0.29 -18.71 23.22
CA ALA A 3 -0.06 -17.53 24.03
C ALA A 3 -0.17 -16.29 23.14
N VAL A 4 -1.07 -15.37 23.50
CA VAL A 4 -1.21 -14.09 22.80
C VAL A 4 -0.14 -13.15 23.34
N ALA A 5 0.86 -12.83 22.53
CA ALA A 5 1.87 -11.83 22.86
C ALA A 5 1.41 -10.44 22.37
N VAL A 6 1.40 -9.45 23.27
CA VAL A 6 0.99 -8.07 22.96
C VAL A 6 2.24 -7.19 22.90
N HIS A 7 2.43 -6.48 21.79
CA HIS A 7 3.56 -5.58 21.57
C HIS A 7 3.06 -4.19 21.19
N GLN A 8 3.62 -3.16 21.82
CA GLN A 8 3.26 -1.77 21.56
C GLN A 8 4.32 -1.11 20.67
N PHE A 9 3.94 -0.76 19.44
CA PHE A 9 4.83 -0.13 18.46
C PHE A 9 4.72 1.40 18.42
N ALA A 10 3.51 1.93 18.62
CA ALA A 10 3.19 3.35 18.60
C ALA A 10 1.86 3.60 19.33
N GLN A 11 1.55 4.86 19.64
CA GLN A 11 0.25 5.23 20.21
C GLN A 11 -0.91 5.14 19.20
N CYS A 12 -0.63 5.40 17.93
CA CYS A 12 -1.61 5.32 16.83
C CYS A 12 -0.94 4.66 15.63
N ILE A 13 -1.63 3.73 15.00
CA ILE A 13 -1.18 3.05 13.78
C ILE A 13 -2.27 3.24 12.73
N THR A 14 -1.94 3.94 11.63
CA THR A 14 -2.91 4.23 10.56
C THR A 14 -3.06 3.07 9.59
N CYS A 15 -1.94 2.43 9.25
CA CYS A 15 -1.89 1.32 8.32
C CYS A 15 -0.70 0.42 8.62
N HIS A 16 -0.81 -0.85 8.21
CA HIS A 16 0.21 -1.87 8.40
C HIS A 16 0.16 -2.89 7.27
N ALA A 17 1.27 -3.59 7.02
CA ALA A 17 1.36 -4.71 6.10
C ALA A 17 2.44 -5.69 6.58
N TRP A 18 2.23 -6.99 6.31
CA TRP A 18 3.14 -8.05 6.71
C TRP A 18 4.04 -8.48 5.55
N SER A 19 5.28 -8.83 5.85
CA SER A 19 6.12 -9.50 4.87
C SER A 19 5.58 -10.89 4.50
N PRO A 20 5.94 -11.43 3.32
CA PRO A 20 5.46 -12.73 2.86
C PRO A 20 5.76 -13.91 3.80
N ASP A 21 6.89 -13.83 4.50
CA ASP A 21 7.38 -14.83 5.45
C ASP A 21 6.90 -14.56 6.89
N HIS A 22 6.11 -13.51 7.10
CA HIS A 22 5.65 -13.03 8.41
C HIS A 22 6.78 -12.70 9.41
N SER A 23 8.03 -12.58 8.94
CA SER A 23 9.17 -12.23 9.81
C SER A 23 9.29 -10.73 10.05
N MET A 24 8.65 -9.92 9.20
CA MET A 24 8.70 -8.46 9.24
C MET A 24 7.30 -7.84 9.12
N VAL A 25 7.16 -6.66 9.68
CA VAL A 25 5.93 -5.86 9.58
C VAL A 25 6.29 -4.41 9.24
N ALA A 26 5.63 -3.86 8.24
CA ALA A 26 5.67 -2.45 7.90
C ALA A 26 4.46 -1.77 8.55
N LEU A 27 4.67 -0.68 9.25
CA LEU A 27 3.60 0.07 9.92
C LEU A 27 3.86 1.57 9.85
N CYS A 28 2.79 2.36 9.87
CA CYS A 28 2.89 3.82 9.95
C CYS A 28 2.37 4.31 11.30
N PRO A 29 3.19 5.02 12.11
CA PRO A 29 2.78 5.58 13.39
C PRO A 29 2.05 6.93 13.24
N ASN A 30 1.09 7.02 12.31
CA ASN A 30 0.33 8.23 11.99
C ASN A 30 1.20 9.45 11.63
N ASN A 31 2.33 9.22 10.96
CA ASN A 31 3.22 10.25 10.45
C ASN A 31 3.49 10.04 8.95
N ASN A 32 4.48 10.73 8.40
CA ASN A 32 4.90 10.61 7.00
C ASN A 32 5.93 9.49 6.75
N GLU A 33 6.19 8.64 7.74
CA GLU A 33 7.20 7.59 7.69
C GLU A 33 6.55 6.20 7.72
N VAL A 34 7.23 5.24 7.10
CA VAL A 34 6.89 3.82 7.25
C VAL A 34 8.01 3.14 8.03
N HIS A 35 7.68 2.60 9.20
CA HIS A 35 8.62 1.87 10.05
C HIS A 35 8.53 0.39 9.75
N ILE A 36 9.67 -0.25 9.52
CA ILE A 36 9.75 -1.70 9.30
C ILE A 36 10.37 -2.34 10.52
N TYR A 37 9.62 -3.23 11.15
CA TYR A 37 10.07 -4.04 12.26
C TYR A 37 10.33 -5.47 11.81
N ARG A 38 11.28 -6.14 12.47
CA ARG A 38 11.60 -7.56 12.30
C ARG A 38 11.47 -8.26 13.63
N LEU A 39 10.94 -9.47 13.62
CA LEU A 39 10.89 -10.35 14.79
C LEU A 39 12.22 -11.09 14.92
N VAL A 40 12.94 -10.84 16.01
CA VAL A 40 14.20 -11.53 16.36
C VAL A 40 14.12 -11.95 17.82
N ASN A 41 14.29 -13.24 18.11
CA ASN A 41 14.25 -13.79 19.48
C ASN A 41 13.02 -13.34 20.29
N ASP A 42 11.83 -13.46 19.69
CA ASP A 42 10.54 -13.04 20.27
C ASP A 42 10.42 -11.54 20.61
N LYS A 43 11.32 -10.71 20.08
CA LYS A 43 11.27 -9.26 20.21
C LYS A 43 11.19 -8.60 18.85
N TRP A 44 10.38 -7.56 18.76
CA TRP A 44 10.29 -6.75 17.56
C TRP A 44 11.30 -5.61 17.60
N GLU A 45 12.18 -5.58 16.60
CA GLU A 45 13.21 -4.55 16.46
C GLU A 45 12.96 -3.73 15.21
N LYS A 46 13.13 -2.41 15.31
CA LYS A 46 13.00 -1.51 14.16
C LYS A 46 14.27 -1.63 13.31
N VAL A 47 14.12 -2.10 12.08
CA VAL A 47 15.26 -2.33 11.18
C VAL A 47 15.39 -1.25 10.13
N HIS A 48 14.27 -0.72 9.62
CA HIS A 48 14.28 0.33 8.60
C HIS A 48 13.22 1.39 8.85
N VAL A 49 13.48 2.59 8.34
CA VAL A 49 12.54 3.71 8.31
C VAL A 49 12.52 4.27 6.89
N LEU A 50 11.38 4.17 6.23
CA LEU A 50 11.18 4.67 4.87
C LEU A 50 10.63 6.09 4.93
N GLN A 51 11.43 7.07 4.49
CA GLN A 51 11.11 8.49 4.55
C GLN A 51 11.22 9.11 3.16
N LYS A 52 10.06 9.36 2.54
CA LYS A 52 9.95 10.15 1.29
C LYS A 52 8.63 10.89 1.15
N HIS A 53 7.59 10.48 1.87
CA HIS A 53 6.32 11.17 1.83
C HIS A 53 6.39 12.51 2.57
N ASP A 54 5.70 13.51 2.02
CA ASP A 54 5.63 14.86 2.63
C ASP A 54 4.46 15.00 3.61
N GLN A 55 3.55 14.02 3.60
CA GLN A 55 2.32 14.00 4.39
C GLN A 55 2.06 12.62 4.96
N ILE A 56 1.06 12.52 5.84
CA ILE A 56 0.67 11.29 6.52
C ILE A 56 0.46 10.14 5.54
N VAL A 57 1.11 9.00 5.82
CA VAL A 57 0.90 7.76 5.08
C VAL A 57 -0.43 7.14 5.52
N SER A 58 -1.30 6.90 4.54
CA SER A 58 -2.67 6.43 4.73
C SER A 58 -2.85 4.97 4.37
N GLY A 59 -1.97 4.41 3.53
CA GLY A 59 -2.03 3.02 3.12
C GLY A 59 -0.66 2.46 2.84
N ILE A 60 -0.47 1.19 3.21
CA ILE A 60 0.72 0.39 2.95
C ILE A 60 0.25 -0.97 2.47
N ASP A 61 0.91 -1.53 1.47
CA ASP A 61 0.78 -2.94 1.14
C ASP A 61 2.12 -3.56 0.81
N TRP A 62 2.32 -4.81 1.23
CA TRP A 62 3.56 -5.55 1.01
C TRP A 62 3.30 -6.66 0.02
N SER A 63 4.10 -6.64 -1.05
CA SER A 63 4.09 -7.62 -2.11
C SER A 63 4.45 -9.03 -1.59
N GLY A 64 3.60 -10.01 -1.90
CA GLY A 64 3.66 -11.39 -1.43
C GLY A 64 4.80 -12.25 -2.00
N LYS A 65 5.39 -11.88 -3.14
CA LYS A 65 6.40 -12.68 -3.87
C LYS A 65 7.67 -11.88 -4.12
N SER A 66 7.54 -10.61 -4.52
CA SER A 66 8.69 -9.81 -4.93
C SER A 66 9.31 -8.96 -3.82
N ASN A 67 8.80 -9.07 -2.57
CA ASN A 67 9.31 -8.34 -1.41
C ASN A 67 9.42 -6.81 -1.62
N ARG A 68 8.48 -6.26 -2.39
CA ARG A 68 8.31 -4.82 -2.60
C ARG A 68 7.27 -4.28 -1.64
N ILE A 69 7.40 -3.02 -1.26
CA ILE A 69 6.37 -2.33 -0.48
C ILE A 69 5.80 -1.22 -1.33
N VAL A 70 4.49 -1.01 -1.26
CA VAL A 70 3.87 0.20 -1.80
C VAL A 70 3.30 1.01 -0.65
N SER A 71 3.57 2.31 -0.66
CA SER A 71 2.98 3.26 0.29
C SER A 71 2.24 4.36 -0.46
N VAL A 72 1.17 4.86 0.16
CA VAL A 72 0.38 5.98 -0.33
C VAL A 72 0.14 6.99 0.77
N SER A 73 0.06 8.26 0.39
CA SER A 73 -0.04 9.37 1.34
C SER A 73 -1.07 10.42 0.90
N HIS A 74 -1.39 11.28 1.85
CA HIS A 74 -2.17 12.49 1.63
C HIS A 74 -1.46 13.50 0.71
N ASP A 75 -0.16 13.33 0.45
CA ASP A 75 0.61 14.10 -0.55
C ASP A 75 0.16 13.84 -2.01
N ARG A 76 -0.72 12.85 -2.21
CA ARG A 76 -1.32 12.43 -3.49
C ARG A 76 -0.37 11.61 -4.37
N ASN A 77 0.77 11.19 -3.81
CA ASN A 77 1.75 10.35 -4.46
C ASN A 77 1.72 8.93 -3.87
N SER A 78 2.37 8.03 -4.59
CA SER A 78 2.71 6.71 -4.09
C SER A 78 4.20 6.47 -4.29
N TYR A 79 4.79 5.70 -3.40
CA TYR A 79 6.13 5.17 -3.59
C TYR A 79 6.09 3.65 -3.63
N VAL A 80 6.80 3.09 -4.60
CA VAL A 80 7.14 1.66 -4.62
C VAL A 80 8.56 1.53 -4.10
N TRP A 81 8.73 0.80 -3.02
CA TRP A 81 9.99 0.54 -2.38
C TRP A 81 10.49 -0.82 -2.83
N ASN A 82 11.62 -0.82 -3.51
CA ASN A 82 12.35 -2.03 -3.88
C ASN A 82 13.47 -2.25 -2.88
N ARG A 83 13.78 -3.51 -2.59
CA ARG A 83 14.90 -3.85 -1.74
C ARG A 83 16.12 -4.14 -2.59
N GLU A 84 17.14 -3.30 -2.47
CA GLU A 84 18.44 -3.45 -3.15
C GLU A 84 19.49 -3.73 -2.08
N GLY A 85 19.76 -5.03 -1.84
CA GLY A 85 20.63 -5.48 -0.76
C GLY A 85 20.04 -5.14 0.64
N PRO A 86 20.77 -4.39 1.49
CA PRO A 86 20.28 -3.99 2.80
C PRO A 86 19.36 -2.76 2.77
N GLU A 87 19.30 -2.03 1.66
CA GLU A 87 18.58 -0.75 1.57
C GLU A 87 17.26 -0.85 0.82
N TRP A 88 16.37 0.09 1.11
CA TRP A 88 15.09 0.26 0.42
C TRP A 88 15.15 1.48 -0.49
N VAL A 89 15.06 1.24 -1.79
CA VAL A 89 15.13 2.27 -2.82
C VAL A 89 13.70 2.70 -3.21
N PRO A 90 13.32 3.97 -2.99
CA PRO A 90 12.02 4.48 -3.39
C PRO A 90 11.97 4.78 -4.89
N THR A 91 10.89 4.33 -5.54
CA THR A 91 10.49 4.77 -6.88
C THR A 91 9.19 5.54 -6.78
N LEU A 92 9.19 6.80 -7.21
CA LEU A 92 7.99 7.65 -7.22
C LEU A 92 6.97 7.18 -8.26
N VAL A 93 5.70 7.14 -7.88
CA VAL A 93 4.57 6.90 -8.79
C VAL A 93 3.62 8.09 -8.77
N ILE A 94 3.52 8.77 -9.92
CA ILE A 94 2.67 9.95 -10.08
C ILE A 94 1.22 9.49 -10.35
N LEU A 95 0.37 9.57 -9.34
CA LEU A 95 -1.00 9.08 -9.42
C LEU A 95 -1.94 10.00 -10.22
N ARG A 96 -1.58 11.28 -10.38
CA ARG A 96 -2.41 12.35 -10.99
C ARG A 96 -3.78 12.52 -10.29
N LEU A 97 -3.80 12.34 -8.97
CA LEU A 97 -4.99 12.55 -8.14
C LEU A 97 -5.10 14.00 -7.69
N ASN A 98 -6.32 14.52 -7.57
CA ASN A 98 -6.58 15.88 -7.07
C ASN A 98 -6.90 15.93 -5.56
N ARG A 99 -6.99 14.77 -4.89
CA ARG A 99 -7.16 14.62 -3.44
C ARG A 99 -6.30 13.48 -2.91
N ALA A 100 -6.19 13.38 -1.58
CA ALA A 100 -5.40 12.37 -0.87
C ALA A 100 -5.64 10.95 -1.41
N ALA A 101 -4.56 10.18 -1.52
CA ALA A 101 -4.65 8.73 -1.63
C ALA A 101 -4.97 8.17 -0.23
N LEU A 102 -5.88 7.21 -0.16
CA LEU A 102 -6.45 6.73 1.11
C LEU A 102 -6.16 5.25 1.37
N CYS A 103 -6.03 4.46 0.31
CA CYS A 103 -5.77 3.02 0.42
C CYS A 103 -5.02 2.53 -0.81
N VAL A 104 -4.25 1.46 -0.64
CA VAL A 104 -3.50 0.82 -1.71
C VAL A 104 -3.53 -0.69 -1.56
N GLN A 105 -3.48 -1.40 -2.68
CA GLN A 105 -3.27 -2.84 -2.67
C GLN A 105 -2.57 -3.32 -3.96
N TRP A 106 -1.58 -4.19 -3.81
CA TRP A 106 -0.98 -4.97 -4.87
C TRP A 106 -1.99 -5.94 -5.47
N SER A 107 -1.89 -6.10 -6.79
CA SER A 107 -2.60 -7.18 -7.48
C SER A 107 -2.01 -8.54 -7.09
N PRO A 108 -2.78 -9.64 -7.16
CA PRO A 108 -2.29 -10.99 -6.82
C PRO A 108 -1.11 -11.49 -7.67
N LYS A 109 -0.88 -10.91 -8.87
CA LYS A 109 0.32 -11.23 -9.67
C LYS A 109 1.42 -10.16 -9.56
N GLU A 110 1.23 -9.12 -8.75
CA GLU A 110 2.20 -8.06 -8.45
C GLU A 110 2.69 -7.26 -9.67
N ASN A 111 2.02 -7.39 -10.80
CA ASN A 111 2.31 -6.61 -12.00
C ASN A 111 1.64 -5.22 -11.97
N LYS A 112 0.65 -5.06 -11.08
CA LYS A 112 -0.11 -3.83 -10.89
C LYS A 112 -0.43 -3.62 -9.42
N PHE A 113 -0.81 -2.39 -9.07
CA PHE A 113 -1.45 -2.07 -7.80
C PHE A 113 -2.57 -1.05 -8.02
N ALA A 114 -3.54 -1.04 -7.11
CA ALA A 114 -4.69 -0.15 -7.15
C ALA A 114 -4.60 0.84 -5.99
N VAL A 115 -4.96 2.08 -6.26
CA VAL A 115 -5.02 3.15 -5.24
C VAL A 115 -6.41 3.76 -5.24
N GLY A 116 -7.04 3.79 -4.06
CA GLY A 116 -8.29 4.51 -3.82
C GLY A 116 -8.01 5.92 -3.31
N SER A 117 -8.81 6.89 -3.76
CA SER A 117 -8.63 8.29 -3.41
C SER A 117 -9.91 8.93 -2.86
N GLY A 118 -9.71 9.98 -2.05
CA GLY A 118 -10.76 10.95 -1.70
C GLY A 118 -11.32 11.71 -2.92
N ALA A 119 -10.66 11.61 -4.07
CA ALA A 119 -11.11 12.16 -5.36
C ALA A 119 -12.31 11.41 -5.96
N LYS A 120 -12.85 10.40 -5.24
CA LYS A 120 -13.93 9.52 -5.72
C LYS A 120 -13.53 8.71 -6.96
N THR A 121 -12.24 8.41 -7.05
CA THR A 121 -11.63 7.68 -8.16
C THR A 121 -10.73 6.58 -7.62
N VAL A 122 -10.53 5.58 -8.48
CA VAL A 122 -9.53 4.54 -8.31
C VAL A 122 -8.56 4.65 -9.47
N CYS A 123 -7.26 4.63 -9.21
CA CYS A 123 -6.26 4.47 -10.24
C CYS A 123 -5.57 3.12 -10.12
N VAL A 124 -5.24 2.53 -11.27
CA VAL A 124 -4.43 1.33 -11.36
C VAL A 124 -3.09 1.72 -11.93
N CYS A 125 -2.05 1.37 -11.19
CA CYS A 125 -0.67 1.62 -11.55
C CYS A 125 -0.02 0.33 -12.06
N TYR A 126 0.75 0.43 -13.12
CA TYR A 126 1.53 -0.66 -13.68
C TYR A 126 2.91 -0.14 -14.10
N TYR A 127 3.90 -1.03 -14.07
CA TYR A 127 5.27 -0.68 -14.41
C TYR A 127 5.52 -0.97 -15.89
N GLU A 128 6.04 0.02 -16.61
CA GLU A 128 6.38 -0.08 -18.03
C GLU A 128 7.89 -0.27 -18.16
N GLN A 129 8.31 -1.50 -18.48
CA GLN A 129 9.72 -1.90 -18.48
C GLN A 129 10.55 -1.13 -19.53
N GLU A 130 9.96 -0.88 -20.71
CA GLU A 130 10.63 -0.18 -21.81
C GLU A 130 11.07 1.24 -21.42
N ASN A 131 10.25 1.91 -20.62
CA ASN A 131 10.45 3.31 -20.23
C ASN A 131 10.94 3.45 -18.78
N ASN A 132 11.16 2.34 -18.07
CA ASN A 132 11.64 2.28 -16.68
C ASN A 132 10.86 3.21 -15.71
N TRP A 133 9.52 3.24 -15.81
CA TRP A 133 8.70 4.09 -14.96
C TRP A 133 7.32 3.49 -14.69
N TRP A 134 6.67 4.01 -13.64
CA TRP A 134 5.31 3.63 -13.27
C TRP A 134 4.28 4.50 -13.95
N VAL A 135 3.33 3.87 -14.62
CA VAL A 135 2.19 4.53 -15.26
C VAL A 135 0.97 4.39 -14.37
N SER A 136 0.33 5.52 -14.04
CA SER A 136 -0.99 5.55 -13.38
C SER A 136 -2.12 5.75 -14.39
N LYS A 137 -3.12 4.87 -14.37
CA LYS A 137 -4.35 4.98 -15.16
C LYS A 137 -5.57 5.06 -14.26
N VAL A 138 -6.29 6.17 -14.32
CA VAL A 138 -7.56 6.35 -13.59
C VAL A 138 -8.65 5.52 -14.27
N ILE A 139 -9.41 4.76 -13.48
CA ILE A 139 -10.58 4.04 -13.97
C ILE A 139 -11.71 5.05 -14.19
N ARG A 140 -12.27 5.08 -15.41
CA ARG A 140 -13.26 6.08 -15.85
C ARG A 140 -14.58 6.04 -15.08
N LYS A 141 -14.89 4.95 -14.37
CA LYS A 141 -16.11 4.83 -13.58
C LYS A 141 -16.03 5.78 -12.38
N LYS A 142 -16.87 6.81 -12.38
CA LYS A 142 -16.96 7.77 -11.29
C LYS A 142 -17.65 7.13 -10.09
N HIS A 143 -17.16 7.43 -8.90
CA HIS A 143 -17.85 7.13 -7.65
C HIS A 143 -18.51 8.40 -7.10
N ASP A 144 -19.57 8.24 -6.33
CA ASP A 144 -20.26 9.37 -5.70
C ASP A 144 -19.61 9.82 -4.39
N SER A 145 -18.71 9.00 -3.83
CA SER A 145 -18.01 9.25 -2.58
C SER A 145 -16.56 8.78 -2.61
N SER A 146 -15.80 9.15 -1.58
CA SER A 146 -14.39 8.79 -1.39
C SER A 146 -14.21 7.28 -1.35
N VAL A 147 -13.14 6.80 -2.00
CA VAL A 147 -12.78 5.39 -1.98
C VAL A 147 -11.82 5.14 -0.81
N THR A 148 -12.32 4.45 0.22
CA THR A 148 -11.57 4.18 1.46
C THR A 148 -10.92 2.81 1.49
N SER A 149 -11.31 1.91 0.59
CA SER A 149 -10.76 0.55 0.51
C SER A 149 -10.85 0.04 -0.93
N VAL A 150 -9.84 -0.71 -1.33
CA VAL A 150 -9.77 -1.45 -2.59
C VAL A 150 -9.45 -2.91 -2.27
N ALA A 151 -10.01 -3.81 -3.04
CA ALA A 151 -9.76 -5.24 -3.02
C ALA A 151 -9.39 -5.67 -4.44
N TRP A 152 -8.54 -6.67 -4.65
CA TRP A 152 -8.35 -7.27 -5.98
C TRP A 152 -9.14 -8.56 -6.15
N HIS A 153 -9.67 -8.79 -7.35
CA HIS A 153 -10.23 -10.11 -7.67
C HIS A 153 -9.10 -11.16 -7.77
N PRO A 154 -9.28 -12.40 -7.26
CA PRO A 154 -8.25 -13.44 -7.31
C PRO A 154 -7.70 -13.73 -8.72
N ASN A 155 -8.55 -13.61 -9.74
CA ASN A 155 -8.17 -13.83 -11.15
C ASN A 155 -7.29 -12.70 -11.75
N ASN A 156 -6.96 -11.65 -10.99
CA ASN A 156 -6.18 -10.49 -11.43
C ASN A 156 -6.70 -9.85 -12.74
N LYS A 157 -8.03 -9.88 -12.92
CA LYS A 157 -8.70 -9.09 -13.95
C LYS A 157 -9.03 -7.75 -13.33
N SER A 158 -8.66 -6.65 -14.01
CA SER A 158 -8.95 -5.28 -13.58
C SER A 158 -10.41 -4.86 -13.84
N GLU A 159 -11.35 -5.77 -13.62
CA GLU A 159 -12.78 -5.55 -13.86
C GLU A 159 -13.49 -5.24 -12.53
N LEU A 160 -13.94 -3.99 -12.40
CA LEU A 160 -14.78 -3.57 -11.28
C LEU A 160 -16.12 -4.33 -11.32
N ARG A 161 -16.25 -5.39 -10.51
CA ARG A 161 -17.58 -5.91 -10.14
C ARG A 161 -18.02 -5.23 -8.85
N ASP A 162 -19.05 -4.39 -8.97
CA ASP A 162 -19.79 -3.93 -7.79
C ASP A 162 -20.49 -5.15 -7.20
N LYS A 163 -19.89 -5.80 -6.20
CA LYS A 163 -20.69 -6.55 -5.25
C LYS A 163 -21.28 -5.50 -4.32
N GLU A 164 -22.60 -5.35 -4.34
CA GLU A 164 -23.36 -4.58 -3.36
C GLU A 164 -23.09 -5.17 -1.97
N CYS A 165 -22.00 -4.72 -1.36
CA CYS A 165 -21.78 -4.79 0.07
C CYS A 165 -22.02 -3.37 0.56
N LYS A 166 -22.90 -3.19 1.55
CA LYS A 166 -23.18 -1.88 2.16
C LYS A 166 -21.93 -1.24 2.82
N THR A 167 -20.79 -1.90 2.74
CA THR A 167 -19.46 -1.45 3.14
C THR A 167 -18.60 -1.18 1.90
N LYS A 168 -18.00 0.00 1.87
CA LYS A 168 -17.28 0.70 0.77
C LYS A 168 -16.04 -0.03 0.23
N THR A 169 -16.14 -1.30 -0.15
CA THR A 169 -15.02 -2.10 -0.66
C THR A 169 -15.28 -2.44 -2.12
N LYS A 170 -14.44 -1.92 -3.03
CA LYS A 170 -14.53 -2.27 -4.46
C LYS A 170 -13.46 -3.27 -4.83
N VAL A 171 -13.90 -4.32 -5.52
CA VAL A 171 -13.04 -5.31 -6.15
C VAL A 171 -12.59 -4.75 -7.50
N VAL A 172 -11.29 -4.48 -7.64
CA VAL A 172 -10.60 -4.17 -8.90
C VAL A 172 -10.17 -5.46 -9.58
#